data_AF-A0A6N9QGI5-F1
#
_entry.id   AF-A0A6N9QGI5-F1
#
_cell.length_a   1.000
_cell.length_b   1.000
_cell.length_c   1.000
_cell.angle_alpha   90.00
_cell.angle_beta   90.00
_cell.angle_gamma   90.00
#
_symmetry.space_group_name_H-M   'P 1'
#
loop_
_entity.id
_entity.type
_entity.pdbx_description
1 polymer ?
#
loop_
_entity_poly.entity_id
_entity_poly.type
_entity_poly.pdbx_seq_one_letter_code
_entity_poly.pdbx_strand_id
1 'polypeptide(L)'
;MGIQGAALGTGFGYLMPTLVGLFFFSIAKQGSLSFCWPQLRVKIIGESCFNGSSEMVGQLAAGVTTLLLNLSMLKLAGEDGVATVTILNYCQFLFQTVYLGFSMGVAIQPWKAKQ
;
A
#
# COMPACT_ATOMS: atom_id res chain seq x y z
N MET A 1 -14.78 21.53 9.50
CA MET A 1 -14.62 20.06 9.57
C MET A 1 -13.11 19.72 9.55
N GLY A 2 -12.40 19.87 10.66
CA GLY A 2 -10.92 19.69 10.73
C GLY A 2 -10.48 18.23 10.57
N ILE A 3 -9.86 17.65 11.60
CA ILE A 3 -9.35 16.27 11.58
C ILE A 3 -10.45 15.24 11.23
N GLN A 4 -11.68 15.45 11.70
CA GLN A 4 -12.82 14.60 11.36
C GLN A 4 -13.15 14.61 9.86
N GLY A 5 -13.00 15.77 9.19
CA GLY A 5 -13.21 15.88 7.75
C GLY A 5 -12.15 15.13 6.96
N ALA A 6 -10.89 15.19 7.40
CA ALA A 6 -9.78 14.42 6.81
C ALA A 6 -10.02 12.91 6.94
N ALA A 7 -10.42 12.44 8.13
CA ALA A 7 -10.73 11.03 8.35
C ALA A 7 -11.87 10.53 7.45
N LEU A 8 -12.96 11.30 7.31
CA LEU A 8 -14.05 10.98 6.40
C LEU A 8 -13.58 10.99 4.94
N GLY A 9 -12.78 11.99 4.53
CA GLY A 9 -12.22 12.07 3.18
C GLY A 9 -11.36 10.86 2.83
N THR A 10 -10.48 10.43 3.73
CA THR A 10 -9.68 9.21 3.56
C THR A 10 -10.56 7.97 3.49
N GLY A 11 -11.57 7.86 4.36
CA GLY A 11 -12.53 6.76 4.34
C GLY A 11 -13.26 6.66 3.00
N PHE A 12 -13.81 7.76 2.50
CA PHE A 12 -14.48 7.80 1.19
C PHE A 12 -13.50 7.55 0.03
N GLY A 13 -12.26 8.02 0.13
CA GLY A 13 -11.20 7.75 -0.84
C GLY A 13 -10.90 6.26 -0.98
N TYR A 14 -10.92 5.50 0.11
CA TYR A 14 -10.81 4.03 0.05
C TYR A 14 -12.10 3.35 -0.41
N LEU A 15 -13.27 3.87 -0.03
CA LEU A 15 -14.56 3.28 -0.42
C LEU A 15 -14.82 3.33 -1.92
N MET A 16 -14.47 4.43 -2.61
CA MET A 16 -14.72 4.59 -4.04
C MET A 16 -14.14 3.47 -4.92
N PRO A 17 -12.83 3.16 -4.89
CA PRO A 17 -12.27 2.07 -5.69
C PRO A 17 -12.82 0.71 -5.28
N THR A 18 -13.15 0.50 -4.00
CA THR A 18 -13.82 -0.74 -3.56
C THR A 18 -15.20 -0.90 -4.18
N LEU A 19 -16.02 0.16 -4.19
CA LEU A 19 -17.35 0.15 -4.80
C LEU A 19 -17.28 -0.04 -6.31
N VAL A 20 -16.37 0.67 -6.99
CA VAL A 20 -16.17 0.52 -8.44
C VAL A 20 -15.69 -0.89 -8.77
N GLY A 21 -14.72 -1.43 -8.03
CA GLY A 21 -14.24 -2.80 -8.20
C GLY A 21 -15.34 -3.84 -7.97
N LEU A 22 -16.11 -3.68 -6.90
CA LEU A 22 -17.24 -4.57 -6.57
C LEU A 22 -18.30 -4.55 -7.69
N PHE A 23 -18.67 -3.37 -8.19
CA PHE A 23 -19.62 -3.22 -9.28
C PHE A 23 -19.09 -3.83 -10.58
N PHE A 24 -17.82 -3.57 -10.91
CA PHE A 24 -17.15 -4.11 -12.10
C PHE A 24 -17.15 -5.64 -12.09
N PHE A 25 -16.66 -6.27 -11.02
CA PHE A 25 -16.61 -7.74 -10.91
C PHE A 25 -18.01 -8.38 -10.75
N SER A 26 -19.02 -7.65 -10.29
CA SER A 26 -20.39 -8.16 -10.18
C SER A 26 -21.13 -8.19 -11.53
N ILE A 27 -20.87 -7.21 -12.41
CA ILE A 27 -21.54 -7.07 -13.70
C ILE A 27 -20.75 -7.73 -14.83
N ALA A 28 -19.42 -7.64 -14.80
CA ALA A 28 -18.55 -8.25 -15.79
C ALA A 28 -18.39 -9.76 -15.54
N LYS A 29 -19.48 -10.52 -15.73
CA LYS A 29 -19.46 -12.01 -15.71
C LYS A 29 -18.70 -12.64 -16.89
N GLN A 30 -18.10 -11.84 -17.76
CA GLN A 30 -17.37 -12.29 -18.97
C GLN A 30 -15.84 -12.37 -18.76
N GLY A 31 -15.33 -12.15 -17.54
CA GLY A 31 -13.91 -12.29 -17.19
C GLY A 31 -13.55 -13.60 -16.48
N SER A 32 -12.25 -13.85 -16.28
CA SER A 32 -11.69 -15.04 -15.59
C SER A 32 -12.06 -15.13 -14.09
N LEU A 33 -12.43 -14.01 -13.46
CA LEU A 33 -12.85 -13.96 -12.06
C LEU A 33 -14.31 -13.48 -11.94
N SER A 34 -15.11 -14.24 -11.20
CA SER A 34 -16.50 -13.91 -10.84
C SER A 34 -16.72 -14.14 -9.35
N PHE A 35 -17.70 -13.46 -8.76
CA PHE A 35 -18.08 -13.70 -7.38
C PHE A 35 -18.73 -15.09 -7.23
N CYS A 36 -18.04 -15.97 -6.50
CA CYS A 36 -18.48 -17.31 -6.16
C CYS A 36 -18.57 -17.46 -4.64
N TRP A 37 -19.30 -18.47 -4.16
CA TRP A 37 -19.32 -18.80 -2.75
C TRP A 37 -17.90 -19.15 -2.26
N PRO A 38 -17.40 -18.51 -1.19
CA PRO A 38 -16.04 -18.70 -0.72
C PRO A 38 -15.89 -20.13 -0.18
N GLN A 39 -14.95 -20.90 -0.76
CA GLN A 39 -14.52 -22.17 -0.20
C GLN A 39 -13.34 -21.93 0.73
N LEU A 40 -13.50 -22.23 2.02
CA LEU A 40 -12.44 -22.06 3.00
C LEU A 40 -11.31 -23.08 2.74
N ARG A 41 -10.19 -22.61 2.19
CA ARG A 41 -9.00 -23.42 1.92
C ARG A 41 -7.87 -22.98 2.83
N VAL A 42 -7.87 -23.48 4.06
CA VAL A 42 -6.93 -23.08 5.13
C VAL A 42 -5.46 -23.17 4.69
N LYS A 43 -5.10 -24.21 3.92
CA LYS A 43 -3.76 -24.37 3.36
C LYS A 43 -3.34 -23.18 2.48
N ILE A 44 -4.21 -22.74 1.58
CA ILE A 44 -3.95 -21.62 0.66
C ILE A 44 -3.87 -20.30 1.44
N ILE A 45 -4.72 -20.14 2.46
CA ILE A 45 -4.67 -18.97 3.35
C ILE A 45 -3.30 -18.92 4.05
N GLY A 46 -2.83 -20.04 4.61
CA GLY A 46 -1.52 -20.12 5.24
C GLY A 46 -0.36 -19.81 4.30
N GLU A 47 -0.34 -20.39 3.10
CA GLU A 47 0.66 -20.10 2.07
C GLU A 47 0.65 -18.62 1.65
N SER A 48 -0.54 -18.03 1.48
CA SER A 48 -0.70 -16.61 1.13
C SER A 48 -0.21 -15.69 2.25
N CYS A 49 -0.53 -16.01 3.50
CA CYS A 49 -0.05 -15.28 4.67
C CYS A 49 1.47 -15.37 4.80
N PHE A 50 2.06 -16.55 4.59
CA PHE A 50 3.51 -16.72 4.63
C PHE A 50 4.19 -15.88 3.53
N ASN A 51 3.67 -15.91 2.31
CA ASN A 51 4.20 -15.12 1.21
C ASN A 51 4.15 -13.62 1.49
N GLY A 52 3.06 -13.10 2.07
CA GLY A 52 2.93 -11.67 2.41
C GLY A 52 3.54 -11.26 3.75
N SER A 53 3.99 -12.21 4.56
CA SER A 53 4.53 -11.91 5.90
C SER A 53 5.84 -11.11 5.83
N SER A 54 6.67 -11.35 4.82
CA SER A 54 7.92 -10.62 4.59
C SER A 54 7.68 -9.15 4.31
N GLU A 55 6.72 -8.82 3.44
CA GLU A 55 6.29 -7.45 3.17
C GLU A 55 5.73 -6.79 4.42
N MET A 56 4.91 -7.49 5.21
CA MET A 56 4.40 -6.95 6.48
C MET A 56 5.53 -6.61 7.45
N VAL A 57 6.49 -7.51 7.63
CA VAL A 57 7.66 -7.27 8.50
C VAL A 57 8.48 -6.09 8.00
N GLY A 58 8.68 -5.96 6.68
CA GLY A 58 9.34 -4.81 6.08
C GLY A 58 8.65 -3.48 6.39
N GLN A 59 7.32 -3.43 6.26
CA GLN A 59 6.55 -2.23 6.58
C GLN A 59 6.54 -1.91 8.08
N LEU A 60 6.49 -2.93 8.94
CA LEU A 60 6.61 -2.75 10.39
C LEU A 60 7.99 -2.21 10.77
N ALA A 61 9.07 -2.76 10.20
CA ALA A 61 10.43 -2.30 10.43
C ALA A 61 10.61 -0.84 9.99
N ALA A 62 10.06 -0.45 8.84
CA ALA A 62 10.06 0.95 8.39
C ALA A 62 9.31 1.87 9.36
N GLY A 63 8.14 1.45 9.84
CA GLY A 63 7.34 2.19 10.82
C GLY A 63 8.06 2.39 12.16
N VAL A 64 8.65 1.31 12.70
CA VAL A 64 9.43 1.37 13.95
C VAL A 64 10.67 2.25 13.78
N THR A 65 11.39 2.12 12.67
CA THR A 65 12.57 2.95 12.37
C THR A 65 12.18 4.43 12.32
N THR A 66 11.08 4.76 11.64
CA THR A 66 10.58 6.15 11.55
C THR A 66 10.21 6.70 12.92
N LEU A 67 9.54 5.90 13.77
CA LEU A 67 9.22 6.29 15.14
C LEU A 67 10.48 6.60 15.95
N LEU A 68 11.48 5.72 15.90
CA LEU A 68 12.75 5.91 16.61
C LEU A 68 13.52 7.12 16.10
N LEU A 69 13.52 7.37 14.79
CA LEU A 69 14.13 8.57 14.19
C LEU A 69 13.44 9.85 14.67
N ASN A 70 12.11 9.90 14.65
CA ASN A 70 11.35 11.05 15.15
C ASN A 70 11.62 11.29 16.64
N LEU A 71 11.63 10.24 17.47
CA LEU A 71 11.93 10.37 18.90
C LEU A 71 13.37 10.84 19.15
N SER A 72 14.32 10.39 18.33
CA SER A 72 15.73 10.77 18.46
C SER A 72 15.94 12.22 18.01
N MET A 73 15.35 12.63 16.89
CA MET A 73 15.43 13.99 16.39
C MET A 73 14.72 14.99 17.29
N LEU A 74 13.60 14.60 17.90
CA LEU A 74 12.93 15.43 18.90
C LEU A 74 13.85 15.72 20.10
N LYS A 75 14.67 14.75 20.52
CA LYS A 75 15.64 14.95 21.61
C LYS A 75 16.87 15.76 21.21
N LEU A 76 17.33 15.65 19.95
CA LEU A 76 18.57 16.26 19.49
C LEU A 76 18.39 17.66 18.91
N ALA A 77 17.32 17.88 18.17
CA ALA A 77 17.07 19.09 17.37
C ALA A 77 15.64 19.62 17.53
N GLY A 78 14.86 19.09 18.47
CA GLY A 78 13.51 19.55 18.76
C GLY A 78 12.54 19.33 17.59
N GLU A 79 11.57 20.24 17.47
CA GLU A 79 10.51 20.18 16.46
C GLU A 79 11.04 20.27 15.02
N ASP A 80 12.04 21.13 14.78
CA ASP A 80 12.66 21.32 13.46
C ASP A 80 13.33 20.03 12.95
N GLY A 81 13.92 19.24 13.86
CA GLY A 81 14.48 17.93 13.55
C GLY A 81 13.42 16.95 13.03
N VAL A 82 12.26 16.89 13.68
CA VAL A 82 11.14 16.03 13.27
C VAL A 82 10.53 16.51 11.95
N ALA A 83 10.40 17.83 11.76
CA ALA A 83 9.92 18.41 10.51
C ALA A 83 10.85 18.03 9.34
N THR A 84 12.17 18.08 9.54
CA THR A 84 13.17 17.70 8.54
C THR A 84 13.06 16.22 8.15
N VAL A 85 12.97 15.31 9.13
CA VAL A 85 12.75 13.87 8.86
C VAL A 85 11.46 13.64 8.07
N THR A 86 10.39 14.37 8.41
CA THR A 86 9.11 14.24 7.72
C THR A 86 9.19 14.66 6.26
N ILE A 87 9.85 15.79 5.95
CA ILE A 87 10.06 16.25 4.58
C ILE A 87 10.89 15.22 3.79
N LEU A 88 11.97 14.70 4.39
CA LEU A 88 12.80 13.68 3.75
C LEU A 88 12.02 12.40 3.44
N ASN A 89 11.16 11.95 4.36
CA ASN A 89 10.30 10.79 4.13
C ASN A 89 9.31 11.02 2.96
N TYR A 90 8.75 12.23 2.81
CA TYR A 90 7.91 12.52 1.65
C TYR A 90 8.69 12.50 0.34
N CYS A 91 9.92 13.03 0.32
CA CYS A 91 10.80 12.91 -0.84
C CYS A 91 11.08 11.44 -1.17
N GLN A 92 11.40 10.62 -0.16
CA GLN A 92 11.62 9.18 -0.33
C GLN A 92 10.39 8.51 -0.97
N PHE A 93 9.18 8.75 -0.46
CA PHE A 93 7.95 8.15 -1.01
C PHE A 93 7.70 8.58 -2.46
N LEU A 94 7.98 9.83 -2.80
CA LEU A 94 7.87 10.32 -4.17
C LEU A 94 8.81 9.53 -5.10
N PHE A 95 10.09 9.43 -4.74
CA PHE A 95 11.07 8.67 -5.54
C PHE A 95 10.72 7.19 -5.62
N GLN A 96 10.29 6.59 -4.51
CA GLN A 96 9.88 5.19 -4.47
C GLN A 96 8.70 4.93 -5.40
N THR A 97 7.71 5.82 -5.45
CA THR A 97 6.55 5.67 -6.34
C THR A 97 6.93 5.79 -7.81
N VAL A 98 7.81 6.74 -8.16
CA VAL A 98 8.34 6.87 -9.52
C VAL A 98 9.12 5.62 -9.91
N TYR A 99 9.98 5.11 -9.02
CA TYR A 99 10.77 3.90 -9.24
C TYR A 99 9.89 2.67 -9.42
N LEU A 100 8.87 2.48 -8.58
CA LEU A 100 7.91 1.37 -8.71
C LEU A 100 7.12 1.47 -10.02
N GLY A 101 6.69 2.66 -10.41
CA GLY A 101 6.02 2.90 -11.69
C GLY A 101 6.90 2.55 -12.88
N PHE A 102 8.18 2.95 -12.86
CA PHE A 102 9.16 2.58 -13.88
C PHE A 102 9.42 1.07 -13.91
N SER A 103 9.67 0.45 -12.76
CA SER A 103 9.95 -0.98 -12.63
C SER A 103 8.82 -1.84 -13.19
N MET A 104 7.57 -1.55 -12.80
CA MET A 104 6.39 -2.25 -13.34
C MET A 104 6.18 -1.94 -14.83
N GLY A 105 6.38 -0.70 -15.27
CA GLY A 105 6.21 -0.30 -16.67
C GLY A 105 7.18 -1.03 -17.61
N VAL A 106 8.44 -1.18 -17.22
CA VAL A 106 9.45 -1.92 -18.00
C VAL A 106 9.24 -3.44 -17.92
N ALA A 107 8.88 -3.96 -16.74
CA ALA A 107 8.67 -5.40 -16.54
C ALA A 107 7.46 -5.98 -17.29
N ILE A 108 6.53 -5.15 -17.77
CA ILE A 108 5.35 -5.58 -18.55
C ILE A 108 5.69 -5.80 -20.04
N GLN A 109 6.79 -5.26 -20.57
CA GLN A 109 7.14 -5.43 -21.99
C GLN A 109 7.57 -6.86 -22.42
N PRO A 110 8.22 -7.71 -21.61
CA PRO A 110 8.62 -9.04 -22.06
C PRO A 110 7.49 -10.10 -22.04
N TRP A 111 6.42 -9.91 -21.26
CA TRP A 111 5.42 -10.97 -21.04
C TRP A 111 4.43 -11.16 -22.20
N LYS A 112 4.25 -10.15 -23.07
CA LYS A 112 3.44 -10.27 -24.30
C LYS A 112 4.19 -10.81 -25.51
N ALA A 113 5.50 -11.07 -25.41
CA ALA A 113 6.31 -11.60 -26.51
C ALA A 113 6.56 -13.11 -26.43
N LYS A 114 6.00 -13.81 -25.43
CA LYS A 114 6.25 -15.24 -25.16
C LYS A 114 4.99 -16.12 -25.01
N GLN A 115 3.83 -15.62 -25.41
CA GLN A 115 2.62 -16.42 -25.66
C GLN A 115 2.15 -16.14 -27.09
#